data_AF-A0A951BJI7-F1
#
_entry.id   AF-A0A951BJI7-F1
#
_cell.length_a   1.000
_cell.length_b   1.000
_cell.length_c   1.000
_cell.angle_alpha   90.00
_cell.angle_beta   90.00
_cell.angle_gamma   90.00
#
_symmetry.space_group_name_H-M   'P 1'
#
loop_
_entity.id
_entity.type
_entity.pdbx_description
1 polymer ?
#
loop_
_entity_poly.entity_id
_entity_poly.type
_entity_poly.pdbx_seq_one_letter_code
_entity_poly.pdbx_strand_id
1 'polypeptide(L)'
;MLIPPDVPKSLLVVQLPREMAAALCEHNEACSREVQIRLRIAVHAGEIQHDDHGVAGAAINLTFRLLEAEALRAALAGSPGVLTLIASKWFYEEVIRHTPASHPSTYRRVRVAVKETEDTAWVCLPDHPYPPSDDTTDLPTFRARKTTMAIPRQLPAVIPNLVGRATELATLTSILDKSAEWSAAVVISAISGTAGVGKTALAVRWAHQVRDHFPDGQLYVNLRGYDPGPPMTPGQALDGFLRAFDVPV
;
A
#
# COMPACT_ATOMS: atom_id res chain seq x y z
N MET A 1 6.76 -10.22 -4.10
CA MET A 1 7.17 -11.62 -4.31
C MET A 1 8.50 -11.59 -5.04
N LEU A 2 9.51 -12.32 -4.56
CA LEU A 2 10.77 -12.50 -5.27
C LEU A 2 10.72 -13.80 -6.05
N ILE A 3 11.14 -13.76 -7.31
CA ILE A 3 11.06 -14.88 -8.22
C ILE A 3 12.49 -15.29 -8.58
N PRO A 4 12.85 -16.58 -8.42
CA PRO A 4 14.16 -17.08 -8.78
C PRO A 4 14.53 -16.78 -10.24
N PRO A 5 15.82 -16.55 -10.54
CA PRO A 5 16.27 -16.14 -11.87
C PRO A 5 16.08 -17.21 -12.96
N ASP A 6 15.95 -18.48 -12.57
CA ASP A 6 15.69 -19.63 -13.43
C ASP A 6 14.23 -19.74 -13.90
N VAL A 7 13.30 -19.02 -13.26
CA VAL A 7 11.91 -18.98 -13.71
C VAL A 7 11.83 -18.18 -15.01
N PRO A 8 11.27 -18.75 -16.11
CA PRO A 8 11.11 -18.02 -17.36
C PRO A 8 10.24 -16.78 -17.18
N LYS A 9 10.81 -15.60 -17.49
CA LYS A 9 10.11 -14.30 -17.34
C LYS A 9 8.85 -14.20 -18.20
N SER A 10 8.76 -14.97 -19.29
CA SER A 10 7.57 -15.08 -20.14
C SER A 10 6.35 -15.61 -19.37
N LEU A 11 6.52 -16.49 -18.38
CA LEU A 11 5.42 -16.99 -17.55
C LEU A 11 4.76 -15.87 -16.76
N LEU A 12 5.54 -14.86 -16.34
CA LEU A 12 5.07 -13.72 -15.54
C LEU A 12 4.18 -12.76 -16.33
N VAL A 13 4.25 -12.80 -17.66
CA VAL A 13 3.50 -11.89 -18.55
C VAL A 13 2.47 -12.58 -19.42
N VAL A 14 2.54 -13.91 -19.53
CA VAL A 14 1.57 -14.70 -20.30
C VAL A 14 0.60 -15.44 -19.37
N GLN A 15 1.14 -16.26 -18.46
CA GLN A 15 0.32 -17.20 -17.69
C GLN A 15 -0.19 -16.56 -16.40
N LEU A 16 0.73 -16.01 -15.60
CA LEU A 16 0.41 -15.45 -14.29
C LEU A 16 -0.72 -14.39 -14.34
N PRO A 17 -0.70 -13.39 -15.23
CA PRO A 17 -1.72 -12.35 -15.23
C PRO A 17 -3.10 -12.91 -15.60
N ARG A 18 -3.13 -13.88 -16.52
CA ARG A 18 -4.37 -14.52 -16.97
C ARG A 18 -4.99 -15.37 -15.86
N GLU A 19 -4.20 -16.21 -15.20
CA GLU A 19 -4.68 -17.07 -14.12
C GLU A 19 -5.14 -16.26 -12.91
N MET A 20 -4.36 -15.23 -12.52
CA MET A 20 -4.74 -14.35 -11.42
C MET A 20 -6.02 -13.56 -11.71
N ALA A 21 -6.17 -13.03 -12.92
CA ALA A 21 -7.38 -12.31 -13.29
C ALA A 21 -8.61 -13.24 -13.25
N ALA A 22 -8.50 -14.46 -13.78
CA ALA A 22 -9.58 -15.44 -13.74
C ALA A 22 -9.98 -15.80 -12.30
N ALA A 23 -9.00 -16.07 -11.43
CA ALA A 23 -9.25 -16.38 -10.02
C ALA A 23 -9.87 -15.21 -9.26
N LEU A 24 -9.45 -13.97 -9.56
CA LEU A 24 -10.05 -12.76 -8.96
C LEU A 24 -11.49 -12.53 -9.44
N CYS A 25 -11.77 -12.76 -10.73
CA CYS A 25 -13.14 -12.69 -11.26
C CYS A 25 -14.05 -13.72 -10.59
N GLU A 26 -13.61 -14.99 -10.55
CA GLU A 26 -14.36 -16.08 -9.91
C GLU A 26 -14.63 -15.78 -8.43
N HIS A 27 -13.61 -15.30 -7.71
CA HIS A 27 -13.77 -14.87 -6.32
C HIS A 27 -14.80 -13.74 -6.17
N ASN A 28 -14.69 -12.69 -6.99
CA ASN A 28 -15.57 -11.52 -6.89
C ASN A 28 -17.01 -11.82 -7.27
N GLU A 29 -17.25 -12.78 -8.18
CA GLU A 29 -18.58 -13.25 -8.56
C GLU A 29 -19.27 -14.03 -7.43
N ALA A 30 -18.49 -14.76 -6.62
CA ALA A 30 -19.01 -15.53 -5.48
C ALA A 30 -19.26 -14.69 -4.21
N CYS A 31 -18.85 -13.42 -4.22
CA CYS A 31 -18.72 -12.58 -3.05
C CYS A 31 -19.68 -11.38 -3.03
N SER A 32 -20.05 -10.91 -1.83
CA SER A 32 -20.73 -9.62 -1.68
C SER A 32 -19.77 -8.48 -2.08
N ARG A 33 -20.33 -7.33 -2.44
CA ARG A 33 -19.53 -6.17 -2.88
C ARG A 33 -18.50 -5.71 -1.83
N GLU A 34 -18.78 -5.89 -0.54
CA GLU A 34 -17.84 -5.45 0.52
C GLU A 34 -16.53 -6.25 0.56
N VAL A 35 -16.52 -7.47 0.02
CA VAL A 35 -15.34 -8.37 0.06
C VAL A 35 -14.74 -8.63 -1.32
N GLN A 36 -15.19 -7.91 -2.35
CA GLN A 36 -14.58 -7.99 -3.68
C GLN A 36 -13.17 -7.38 -3.67
N ILE A 37 -12.24 -8.08 -4.32
CA ILE A 37 -10.82 -7.74 -4.34
C ILE A 37 -10.41 -7.30 -5.75
N ARG A 38 -9.64 -6.21 -5.81
CA ARG A 38 -8.97 -5.75 -7.04
C ARG A 38 -7.48 -5.60 -6.76
N LEU A 39 -6.64 -6.07 -7.67
CA LEU A 39 -5.21 -6.20 -7.45
C LEU A 39 -4.38 -5.40 -8.45
N ARG A 40 -3.30 -4.79 -7.97
CA ARG A 40 -2.24 -4.19 -8.79
C ARG A 40 -0.96 -4.99 -8.58
N ILE A 41 -0.30 -5.35 -9.67
CA ILE A 41 0.97 -6.09 -9.65
C ILE A 41 2.00 -5.27 -10.41
N ALA A 42 3.17 -5.07 -9.82
CA ALA A 42 4.33 -4.50 -10.51
C ALA A 42 5.40 -5.58 -10.72
N VAL A 43 5.94 -5.64 -11.93
CA VAL A 43 7.00 -6.56 -12.33
C VAL A 43 8.23 -5.80 -12.84
N HIS A 44 9.38 -6.26 -12.37
CA HIS A 44 10.70 -5.76 -12.74
C HIS A 44 11.70 -6.90 -12.53
N ALA A 45 12.84 -6.81 -13.20
CA ALA A 45 13.96 -7.71 -12.97
C ALA A 45 15.25 -6.89 -12.87
N GLY A 46 16.06 -7.23 -11.88
CA GLY A 46 17.33 -6.58 -11.61
C GLY A 46 18.00 -7.23 -10.41
N GLU A 47 19.19 -6.75 -10.08
CA GLU A 47 19.97 -7.29 -8.97
C GLU A 47 19.35 -6.92 -7.62
N ILE A 48 19.42 -7.88 -6.70
CA ILE A 48 18.97 -7.74 -5.32
C ILE A 48 20.10 -8.19 -4.39
N GLN A 49 20.20 -7.55 -3.24
CA GLN A 49 21.15 -7.89 -2.19
C GLN A 49 20.38 -8.45 -1.00
N HIS A 50 20.99 -9.44 -0.36
CA HIS A 50 20.49 -10.02 0.88
C HIS A 50 21.36 -9.54 2.03
N ASP A 51 20.72 -9.03 3.08
CA ASP A 51 21.38 -8.66 4.33
C ASP A 51 20.61 -9.19 5.54
N ASP A 52 21.11 -8.92 6.75
CA ASP A 52 20.49 -9.36 8.00
C ASP A 52 19.07 -8.78 8.24
N HIS A 53 18.65 -7.78 7.45
CA HIS A 53 17.35 -7.12 7.54
C HIS A 53 16.40 -7.50 6.39
N GLY A 54 16.82 -8.40 5.49
CA GLY A 54 16.00 -8.95 4.43
C GLY A 54 16.59 -8.73 3.05
N VAL A 55 15.78 -8.20 2.13
CA VAL A 55 16.17 -8.02 0.73
C VAL A 55 16.08 -6.55 0.36
N ALA A 56 17.19 -5.99 -0.10
CA ALA A 56 17.31 -4.61 -0.52
C ALA A 56 17.88 -4.52 -1.94
N GLY A 57 17.56 -3.44 -2.66
CA GLY A 57 18.13 -3.20 -3.98
C GLY A 57 17.36 -2.17 -4.79
N ALA A 58 18.05 -1.57 -5.77
CA ALA A 58 17.46 -0.60 -6.69
C ALA A 58 16.26 -1.19 -7.43
N ALA A 59 16.33 -2.48 -7.79
CA ALA A 59 15.25 -3.21 -8.45
C ALA A 59 13.97 -3.27 -7.60
N ILE A 60 14.12 -3.54 -6.29
CA ILE A 60 13.00 -3.60 -5.35
C ILE A 60 12.41 -2.21 -5.12
N ASN A 61 13.27 -1.21 -4.91
CA ASN A 61 12.84 0.17 -4.71
C ASN A 61 12.06 0.69 -5.92
N LEU A 62 12.55 0.43 -7.15
CA LEU A 62 11.84 0.79 -8.37
C LEU A 62 10.47 0.11 -8.43
N THR A 63 10.39 -1.20 -8.17
CA THR A 63 9.13 -1.95 -8.21
C THR A 63 8.09 -1.38 -7.26
N PHE A 64 8.48 -1.02 -6.03
CA PHE A 64 7.59 -0.37 -5.07
C PHE A 64 7.17 1.02 -5.55
N ARG A 65 8.10 1.84 -6.05
CA ARG A 65 7.80 3.18 -6.58
C ARG A 65 6.82 3.12 -7.76
N LEU A 66 6.93 2.11 -8.64
CA LEU A 66 5.95 1.86 -9.71
C LEU A 66 4.55 1.55 -9.16
N LEU A 67 4.45 0.71 -8.12
CA LEU A 67 3.18 0.38 -7.48
C LEU A 67 2.54 1.59 -6.75
N GLU A 68 3.36 2.55 -6.32
CA GLU A 68 2.93 3.76 -5.63
C GLU A 68 2.51 4.91 -6.56
N ALA A 69 2.93 4.88 -7.82
CA ALA A 69 2.68 5.96 -8.76
C ALA A 69 1.18 6.25 -8.95
N GLU A 70 0.79 7.52 -8.80
CA GLU A 70 -0.61 7.95 -8.86
C GLU A 70 -1.27 7.59 -10.19
N ALA A 71 -0.58 7.81 -11.32
CA ALA A 71 -1.10 7.45 -12.64
C ALA A 71 -1.38 5.94 -12.79
N LEU A 72 -0.54 5.09 -12.19
CA LEU A 72 -0.71 3.63 -12.23
C LEU A 72 -1.79 3.15 -11.26
N ARG A 73 -1.94 3.81 -10.10
CA ARG A 73 -3.07 3.60 -9.18
C ARG A 73 -4.40 3.98 -9.83
N ALA A 74 -4.41 5.12 -10.53
CA ALA A 74 -5.57 5.64 -11.24
C ALA A 74 -6.04 4.71 -12.37
N ALA A 75 -5.10 4.03 -13.05
CA ALA A 75 -5.40 3.11 -14.14
C ALA A 75 -6.36 2.00 -13.71
N LEU A 76 -6.08 1.30 -12.61
CA LEU A 76 -7.02 0.30 -12.09
C LEU A 76 -8.30 1.00 -11.61
N ALA A 77 -8.18 2.02 -10.76
CA ALA A 77 -9.34 2.68 -10.14
C ALA A 77 -10.37 3.21 -11.16
N GLY A 78 -9.90 3.72 -12.31
CA GLY A 78 -10.72 4.24 -13.40
C GLY A 78 -11.16 3.20 -14.43
N SER A 79 -10.73 1.94 -14.29
CA SER A 79 -11.11 0.84 -15.16
C SER A 79 -12.18 -0.05 -14.52
N PRO A 80 -12.93 -0.84 -15.31
CA PRO A 80 -13.80 -1.90 -14.80
C PRO A 80 -13.02 -3.18 -14.44
N GLY A 81 -11.73 -3.27 -14.74
CA GLY A 81 -10.95 -4.49 -14.53
C GLY A 81 -10.66 -4.81 -13.06
N VAL A 82 -10.39 -6.07 -12.76
CA VAL A 82 -10.03 -6.56 -11.41
C VAL A 82 -8.53 -6.66 -11.22
N LEU A 83 -7.74 -6.74 -12.30
CA LEU A 83 -6.29 -6.85 -12.25
C LEU A 83 -5.62 -5.77 -13.11
N THR A 84 -4.53 -5.21 -12.60
CA THR A 84 -3.61 -4.39 -13.39
C THR A 84 -2.19 -4.93 -13.26
N LEU A 85 -1.53 -5.13 -14.41
CA LEU A 85 -0.12 -5.49 -14.48
C LEU A 85 0.69 -4.27 -14.93
N ILE A 86 1.67 -3.91 -14.12
CA ILE A 86 2.60 -2.79 -14.30
C ILE A 86 3.97 -3.39 -14.58
N ALA A 87 4.60 -3.02 -15.67
CA ALA A 87 5.96 -3.42 -16.01
C ALA A 87 6.89 -2.21 -16.00
N SER A 88 8.08 -2.37 -15.42
CA SER A 88 9.15 -1.38 -15.59
C SER A 88 9.55 -1.23 -17.05
N LYS A 89 10.22 -0.13 -17.41
CA LYS A 89 10.79 0.07 -18.75
C LYS A 89 11.59 -1.13 -19.26
N TRP A 90 12.61 -1.54 -18.49
CA TRP A 90 13.45 -2.68 -18.86
C TRP A 90 12.62 -3.95 -19.10
N PHE A 91 11.68 -4.26 -18.20
CA PHE A 91 10.88 -5.48 -18.31
C PHE A 91 9.96 -5.43 -19.54
N TYR A 92 9.45 -4.26 -19.89
CA TYR A 92 8.66 -4.09 -21.11
C TYR A 92 9.51 -4.24 -22.38
N GLU A 93 10.61 -3.51 -22.46
CA GLU A 93 11.50 -3.48 -23.63
C GLU A 93 12.14 -4.84 -23.89
N GLU A 94 12.63 -5.52 -22.85
CA GLU A 94 13.43 -6.74 -22.99
C GLU A 94 12.59 -8.03 -22.94
N VAL A 95 11.41 -8.01 -22.31
CA VAL A 95 10.60 -9.24 -22.12
C VAL A 95 9.26 -9.16 -22.86
N ILE A 96 8.44 -8.16 -22.56
CA ILE A 96 7.06 -8.08 -23.08
C ILE A 96 7.07 -7.87 -24.58
N ARG A 97 7.82 -6.87 -25.07
CA ARG A 97 7.91 -6.54 -26.51
C ARG A 97 8.33 -7.74 -27.36
N HIS A 98 9.16 -8.63 -26.81
CA HIS A 98 9.66 -9.83 -27.49
C HIS A 98 8.80 -11.08 -27.27
N THR A 99 7.68 -10.97 -26.55
CA THR A 99 6.76 -12.08 -26.25
C THR A 99 5.37 -11.78 -26.84
N PRO A 100 5.07 -12.14 -28.10
CA PRO A 100 3.78 -11.84 -28.74
C PRO A 100 2.55 -12.33 -27.98
N ALA A 101 2.68 -13.45 -27.26
CA ALA A 101 1.61 -14.02 -26.42
C ALA A 101 1.23 -13.14 -25.22
N SER A 102 2.04 -12.13 -24.86
CA SER A 102 1.71 -11.14 -23.84
C SER A 102 0.87 -9.96 -24.40
N HIS A 103 0.63 -9.94 -25.71
CA HIS A 103 -0.09 -8.87 -26.42
C HIS A 103 0.46 -7.45 -26.13
N PRO A 104 1.70 -7.12 -26.55
CA PRO A 104 2.34 -5.84 -26.22
C PRO A 104 1.56 -4.59 -26.63
N SER A 105 0.77 -4.67 -27.70
CA SER A 105 -0.09 -3.60 -28.21
C SER A 105 -1.25 -3.24 -27.28
N THR A 106 -1.54 -4.08 -26.27
CA THR A 106 -2.55 -3.81 -25.24
C THR A 106 -1.99 -3.05 -24.05
N TYR A 107 -0.66 -2.79 -24.00
CA TYR A 107 -0.06 -2.00 -22.94
C TYR A 107 -0.17 -0.50 -23.24
N ARG A 108 -0.08 0.30 -22.18
CA ARG A 108 -0.04 1.76 -22.25
C ARG A 108 1.16 2.31 -21.52
N ARG A 109 1.85 3.26 -22.15
CA ARG A 109 3.02 3.91 -21.59
C ARG A 109 2.60 4.92 -20.52
N VAL A 110 3.34 4.98 -19.43
CA VAL A 110 3.07 5.87 -18.29
C VAL A 110 4.38 6.47 -17.84
N ARG A 111 4.42 7.80 -17.70
CA ARG A 111 5.53 8.47 -17.01
C ARG A 111 5.30 8.38 -15.51
N VAL A 112 6.33 7.92 -14.79
CA VAL A 112 6.30 7.75 -13.35
C VAL A 112 7.29 8.73 -12.74
N ALA A 113 6.78 9.63 -11.91
CA ALA A 113 7.58 10.55 -11.10
C ALA A 113 7.19 10.35 -9.63
N VAL A 114 7.99 9.59 -8.88
CA VAL A 114 7.74 9.26 -7.46
C VAL A 114 9.04 9.37 -6.67
N LYS A 115 9.05 10.24 -5.66
CA LYS A 115 10.22 10.55 -4.83
C LYS A 115 11.41 10.95 -5.73
N GLU A 116 12.47 10.14 -5.73
CA GLU A 116 13.69 10.35 -6.52
C GLU A 116 13.69 9.54 -7.83
N THR A 117 12.59 8.88 -8.19
CA THR A 117 12.45 8.15 -9.46
C THR A 117 11.66 8.97 -10.45
N GLU A 118 12.30 9.26 -11.58
CA GLU A 118 11.64 9.64 -12.83
C GLU A 118 11.95 8.57 -13.87
N ASP A 119 10.93 7.81 -14.28
CA ASP A 119 11.08 6.69 -15.23
C ASP A 119 9.80 6.49 -16.07
N THR A 120 9.88 5.59 -17.04
CA THR A 120 8.75 5.14 -17.85
C THR A 120 8.34 3.72 -17.44
N ALA A 121 7.03 3.48 -17.40
CA ALA A 121 6.44 2.18 -17.15
C ALA A 121 5.38 1.86 -18.20
N TRP A 122 5.01 0.60 -18.29
CA TRP A 122 3.92 0.14 -19.13
C TRP A 122 2.87 -0.55 -18.26
N VAL A 123 1.61 -0.35 -18.57
CA VAL A 123 0.50 -0.93 -17.82
C VAL A 123 -0.51 -1.58 -18.76
N CYS A 124 -1.02 -2.75 -18.39
CA CYS A 124 -2.14 -3.41 -19.05
C CYS A 124 -3.17 -3.90 -18.02
N LEU A 125 -4.36 -4.20 -18.54
CA LEU A 125 -5.49 -4.75 -17.80
C LEU A 125 -5.80 -6.13 -18.42
N PRO A 126 -5.28 -7.24 -17.86
CA PRO A 126 -5.40 -8.56 -18.47
C PRO A 126 -6.84 -9.01 -18.74
N ASP A 127 -7.76 -8.62 -17.88
CA ASP A 127 -9.20 -8.93 -17.97
C ASP A 127 -10.03 -7.85 -18.67
N HIS A 128 -9.46 -6.68 -18.93
CA HIS A 128 -10.13 -5.61 -19.67
C HIS A 128 -9.12 -4.83 -20.53
N PRO A 129 -8.52 -5.48 -21.54
CA PRO A 129 -7.36 -4.95 -22.25
C PRO A 129 -7.68 -3.63 -22.95
N TYR A 130 -6.70 -2.73 -22.96
CA TYR A 130 -6.80 -1.53 -23.78
C TYR A 130 -6.87 -1.91 -25.27
N PRO A 131 -7.54 -1.11 -26.11
CA PRO A 131 -7.55 -1.34 -27.56
C PRO A 131 -6.12 -1.48 -28.10
N PRO A 132 -5.87 -2.35 -29.09
CA PRO A 132 -4.53 -2.46 -29.68
C PRO A 132 -4.03 -1.10 -30.19
N SER A 133 -2.81 -0.73 -29.81
CA SER A 133 -2.13 0.48 -30.26
C SER A 133 -0.62 0.26 -30.32
N ASP A 134 0.11 1.23 -30.86
CA ASP A 134 1.57 1.21 -30.80
C ASP A 134 2.06 1.43 -29.36
N ASP A 135 3.24 0.87 -29.04
CA ASP A 135 3.86 0.88 -27.71
C ASP A 135 4.25 2.29 -27.21
N THR A 136 4.14 3.30 -28.07
CA THR A 136 4.36 4.73 -27.76
C THR A 136 3.11 5.41 -27.22
N THR A 137 1.96 4.74 -27.25
CA THR A 137 0.67 5.28 -26.82
C THR A 137 0.65 5.44 -25.31
N ASP A 138 0.49 6.68 -24.87
CA ASP A 138 0.38 7.00 -23.46
C ASP A 138 -0.96 6.54 -22.89
N LEU A 139 -0.97 6.21 -21.60
CA LEU A 139 -2.17 5.84 -20.87
C LEU A 139 -3.20 6.97 -20.96
N PRO A 140 -4.47 6.66 -21.30
CA PRO A 140 -5.53 7.66 -21.23
C PRO A 140 -5.59 8.25 -19.83
N THR A 141 -5.85 9.55 -19.75
CA THR A 141 -5.84 10.27 -18.48
C THR A 141 -7.03 9.82 -17.64
N PHE A 142 -6.81 8.88 -16.72
CA PHE A 142 -7.78 8.54 -15.70
C PHE A 142 -7.69 9.59 -14.60
N ARG A 143 -8.77 10.36 -14.39
CA ARG A 143 -8.93 11.03 -13.11
C ARG A 143 -9.14 9.93 -12.08
N ALA A 144 -8.11 9.64 -11.27
CA ALA A 144 -8.34 8.97 -10.00
C ALA A 144 -9.50 9.73 -9.34
N ARG A 145 -10.57 9.02 -8.96
CA ARG A 145 -11.45 9.59 -7.95
C ARG A 145 -10.54 9.81 -6.76
N LYS A 146 -10.23 11.09 -6.47
CA LYS A 146 -9.84 11.47 -5.12
C LYS A 146 -11.06 11.14 -4.28
N THR A 147 -11.13 9.90 -3.79
CA THR A 147 -11.88 9.63 -2.58
C THR A 147 -11.26 10.57 -1.57
N THR A 148 -11.96 11.66 -1.27
CA THR A 148 -11.55 12.57 -0.21
C THR A 148 -11.85 11.79 1.05
N MET A 149 -10.98 10.82 1.38
CA MET A 149 -11.08 10.08 2.63
C MET A 149 -11.12 11.16 3.72
N ALA A 150 -12.14 11.10 4.56
CA ALA A 150 -12.21 11.97 5.72
C ALA A 150 -10.91 11.77 6.51
N ILE A 151 -10.19 12.86 6.81
CA ILE A 151 -8.97 12.80 7.61
C ILE A 151 -9.39 12.56 9.06
N PRO A 152 -9.19 11.35 9.63
CA PRO A 152 -9.70 11.05 10.96
C PRO A 152 -8.94 11.85 12.02
N ARG A 153 -9.66 12.41 12.99
CA ARG A 153 -9.07 13.11 14.15
C ARG A 153 -9.63 12.52 15.44
N GLN A 154 -9.27 11.26 15.71
CA GLN A 154 -9.91 10.46 16.77
C GLN A 154 -9.15 10.45 18.10
N LEU A 155 -8.08 11.25 18.24
CA LEU A 155 -7.34 11.28 19.50
C LEU A 155 -8.26 11.69 20.67
N PRO A 156 -8.30 10.89 21.75
CA PRO A 156 -9.02 11.27 22.98
C PRO A 156 -8.52 12.60 23.53
N ALA A 157 -9.33 13.25 24.37
CA ALA A 157 -8.92 14.47 25.06
C ALA A 157 -7.70 14.21 25.96
N VAL A 158 -6.77 15.18 26.00
CA VAL A 158 -5.59 15.12 26.88
C VAL A 158 -6.03 15.23 28.33
N ILE A 159 -5.49 14.37 29.19
CA ILE A 159 -5.71 14.43 30.64
C ILE A 159 -4.68 15.43 31.24
N PRO A 160 -5.11 16.51 31.90
CA PRO A 160 -4.23 17.62 32.27
C PRO A 160 -3.20 17.32 33.37
N ASN A 161 -3.36 16.23 34.13
CA ASN A 161 -2.57 15.98 35.36
C ASN A 161 -1.43 14.95 35.20
N LEU A 162 -0.88 14.76 33.98
CA LEU A 162 0.29 13.88 33.80
C LEU A 162 1.59 14.61 34.18
N VAL A 163 2.21 14.23 35.30
CA VAL A 163 3.45 14.82 35.82
C VAL A 163 4.61 13.82 35.74
N GLY A 164 5.84 14.31 35.53
CA GLY A 164 7.06 13.51 35.69
C GLY A 164 7.38 12.49 34.58
N ARG A 165 6.87 12.69 33.36
CA ARG A 165 7.05 11.76 32.22
C ARG A 165 7.87 12.30 31.04
N ALA A 166 8.72 13.28 31.30
CA ALA A 166 9.50 13.94 30.25
C ALA A 166 10.44 12.95 29.52
N THR A 167 11.07 12.03 30.26
CA THR A 167 11.99 11.04 29.72
C THR A 167 11.28 10.05 28.78
N GLU A 168 10.10 9.56 29.17
CA GLU A 168 9.32 8.63 28.36
C GLU A 168 8.77 9.31 27.10
N LEU A 169 8.33 10.56 27.20
CA LEU A 169 7.94 11.35 26.02
C LEU A 169 9.12 11.53 25.07
N ALA A 170 10.31 11.88 25.57
CA ALA A 170 11.51 12.02 24.75
C ALA A 170 11.92 10.70 24.09
N THR A 171 11.73 9.57 24.78
CA THR A 171 12.00 8.24 24.23
C THR A 171 11.06 7.91 23.07
N LEU A 172 9.76 8.17 23.22
CA LEU A 172 8.78 7.96 22.16
C LEU A 172 9.06 8.84 20.93
N THR A 173 9.43 10.10 21.14
CA THR A 173 9.84 11.00 20.04
C THR A 173 11.09 10.49 19.34
N SER A 174 12.13 10.05 20.07
CA SER A 174 13.34 9.51 19.45
C SER A 174 13.08 8.25 18.62
N ILE A 175 12.12 7.41 19.02
CA ILE A 175 11.70 6.24 18.23
C ILE A 175 11.05 6.69 16.91
N LEU A 176 10.19 7.71 16.96
CA LEU A 176 9.56 8.28 15.77
C LEU A 176 10.60 8.90 14.83
N ASP A 177 11.55 9.67 15.34
CA ASP A 177 12.58 10.33 14.54
C ASP A 177 13.43 9.30 13.78
N LYS A 178 13.87 8.23 14.45
CA LYS A 178 14.62 7.13 13.82
C LYS A 178 13.81 6.37 12.78
N SER A 179 12.49 6.29 12.96
CA SER A 179 11.62 5.60 12.01
C SER A 179 11.49 6.33 10.68
N ALA A 180 11.64 7.66 10.66
CA ALA A 180 11.62 8.44 9.43
C ALA A 180 12.80 8.11 8.50
N GLU A 181 13.91 7.60 9.05
CA GLU A 181 15.08 7.16 8.29
C GLU A 181 14.84 5.78 7.63
N TRP A 182 13.96 4.95 8.20
CA TRP A 182 13.66 3.59 7.74
C TRP A 182 12.39 3.57 6.89
N SER A 183 12.51 3.95 5.61
CA SER A 183 11.36 4.20 4.72
C SER A 183 10.44 3.00 4.39
N ALA A 184 10.63 1.82 5.00
CA ALA A 184 9.96 0.57 4.62
C ALA A 184 9.23 -0.20 5.74
N ALA A 185 9.38 0.16 7.03
CA ALA A 185 8.79 -0.62 8.13
C ALA A 185 7.77 0.17 8.96
N VAL A 186 6.62 -0.44 9.27
CA VAL A 186 5.64 0.11 10.22
C VAL A 186 6.22 0.00 11.63
N VAL A 187 6.35 1.13 12.33
CA VAL A 187 6.82 1.14 13.72
C VAL A 187 5.67 0.92 14.69
N ILE A 188 5.78 -0.14 15.49
CA ILE A 188 4.85 -0.45 16.59
C ILE A 188 5.55 -0.17 17.91
N SER A 189 5.01 0.74 18.71
CA SER A 189 5.51 1.05 20.05
C SER A 189 4.54 0.56 21.12
N ALA A 190 5.05 -0.20 22.09
CA ALA A 190 4.26 -0.68 23.23
C ALA A 190 4.67 0.06 24.52
N ILE A 191 3.68 0.58 25.26
CA ILE A 191 3.88 1.20 26.58
C ILE A 191 3.40 0.22 27.64
N SER A 192 4.32 -0.28 28.46
CA SER A 192 4.04 -1.21 29.56
C SER A 192 4.28 -0.56 30.93
N GLY A 193 3.69 -1.14 31.98
CA GLY A 193 3.74 -0.60 33.33
C GLY A 193 2.53 -1.02 34.16
N THR A 194 2.57 -0.75 35.47
CA THR A 194 1.53 -1.15 36.43
C THR A 194 0.14 -0.58 36.08
N ALA A 195 -0.91 -1.23 36.58
CA ALA A 195 -2.28 -0.72 36.43
C ALA A 195 -2.40 0.68 37.07
N GLY A 196 -3.18 1.57 36.44
CA GLY A 196 -3.39 2.93 36.95
C GLY A 196 -2.22 3.91 36.80
N VAL A 197 -1.04 3.49 36.33
CA VAL A 197 0.18 4.32 36.25
C VAL A 197 0.15 5.45 35.20
N GLY A 198 -0.95 5.57 34.45
CA GLY A 198 -1.14 6.64 33.46
C GLY A 198 -0.63 6.36 32.05
N LYS A 199 -0.44 5.09 31.65
CA LYS A 199 0.05 4.71 30.30
C LYS A 199 -0.79 5.32 29.17
N THR A 200 -2.12 5.25 29.28
CA THR A 200 -3.03 5.83 28.29
C THR A 200 -2.90 7.34 28.24
N ALA A 201 -2.76 8.00 29.41
CA ALA A 201 -2.57 9.46 29.47
C ALA A 201 -1.24 9.88 28.80
N LEU A 202 -0.16 9.10 29.00
CA LEU A 202 1.12 9.30 28.33
C LEU A 202 0.99 9.15 26.80
N ALA A 203 0.38 8.05 26.35
CA ALA A 203 0.18 7.76 24.92
C ALA A 203 -0.63 8.86 24.22
N VAL A 204 -1.76 9.26 24.81
CA VAL A 204 -2.63 10.32 24.26
C VAL A 204 -1.90 11.65 24.23
N ARG A 205 -1.20 12.03 25.31
CA ARG A 205 -0.44 13.29 25.35
C ARG A 205 0.65 13.32 24.28
N TRP A 206 1.41 12.23 24.13
CA TRP A 206 2.44 12.12 23.09
C TRP A 206 1.83 12.20 21.70
N ALA A 207 0.74 11.47 21.43
CA ALA A 207 0.06 11.48 20.14
C ALA A 207 -0.43 12.89 19.74
N HIS A 208 -0.88 13.71 20.71
CA HIS A 208 -1.20 15.12 20.46
C HIS A 208 0.03 15.97 20.15
N GLN A 209 1.19 15.70 20.75
CA GLN A 209 2.44 16.43 20.49
C GLN A 209 2.98 16.18 19.07
N VAL A 210 2.87 14.95 18.57
CA VAL A 210 3.41 14.58 17.26
C VAL A 210 2.37 14.63 16.14
N ARG A 211 1.14 15.05 16.41
CA ARG A 211 0.01 14.97 15.46
C ARG A 211 0.29 15.59 14.09
N ASP A 212 1.10 16.64 14.04
CA ASP A 212 1.40 17.38 12.80
C ASP A 212 2.34 16.59 11.89
N HIS A 213 3.03 15.56 12.40
CA HIS A 213 3.81 14.61 11.61
C HIS A 213 2.92 13.58 10.89
N PHE A 214 1.62 13.53 11.21
CA PHE A 214 0.65 12.61 10.63
C PHE A 214 -0.52 13.37 9.98
N PRO A 215 -0.27 14.08 8.86
CA PRO A 215 -1.29 14.89 8.19
C PRO A 215 -2.47 14.07 7.65
N ASP A 216 -2.25 12.77 7.40
CA ASP A 216 -3.25 11.82 6.90
C ASP A 216 -4.25 11.38 7.98
N GLY A 217 -4.03 11.78 9.24
CA GLY A 217 -4.98 11.63 10.34
C GLY A 217 -4.50 10.68 11.44
N GLN A 218 -5.34 10.57 12.48
CA GLN A 218 -5.08 9.78 13.67
C GLN A 218 -6.31 8.95 14.01
N LEU A 219 -6.12 7.63 14.07
CA LEU A 219 -7.13 6.67 14.50
C LEU A 219 -6.89 6.26 15.96
N TYR A 220 -7.98 6.07 16.71
CA TYR A 220 -7.93 5.59 18.08
C TYR A 220 -8.95 4.48 18.27
N VAL A 221 -8.51 3.38 18.89
CA VAL A 221 -9.38 2.29 19.29
C VAL A 221 -9.08 1.88 20.73
N ASN A 222 -10.14 1.69 21.52
CA ASN A 222 -10.03 1.00 22.80
C ASN A 222 -10.41 -0.48 22.58
N LEU A 223 -9.43 -1.37 22.68
CA LEU A 223 -9.61 -2.82 22.47
C LEU A 223 -10.36 -3.52 23.61
N ARG A 224 -10.62 -2.82 24.73
CA ARG A 224 -11.38 -3.33 25.89
C ARG A 224 -10.77 -4.58 26.54
N GLY A 225 -9.45 -4.77 26.42
CA GLY A 225 -8.77 -5.97 26.93
C GLY A 225 -8.77 -6.14 28.46
N TYR A 226 -9.09 -5.08 29.20
CA TYR A 226 -9.20 -5.08 30.68
C TYR A 226 -10.55 -4.53 31.17
N ASP A 227 -11.52 -4.31 30.27
CA ASP A 227 -12.85 -3.85 30.63
C ASP A 227 -13.73 -5.06 31.02
N PRO A 228 -14.78 -4.88 31.85
CA PRO A 228 -15.68 -5.97 32.25
C PRO A 228 -16.57 -6.52 31.12
N GLY A 229 -16.58 -5.88 29.94
CA GLY A 229 -17.32 -6.34 28.77
C GLY A 229 -16.49 -7.27 27.86
N PRO A 230 -17.10 -7.84 26.80
CA PRO A 230 -16.35 -8.63 25.83
C PRO A 230 -15.28 -7.77 25.13
N PRO A 231 -14.05 -8.30 24.94
CA PRO A 231 -13.02 -7.63 24.16
C PRO A 231 -13.49 -7.32 22.75
N MET A 232 -12.97 -6.24 22.18
CA MET A 232 -13.26 -5.91 20.78
C MET A 232 -12.62 -6.96 19.86
N THR A 233 -13.38 -7.46 18.89
CA THR A 233 -12.84 -8.36 17.87
C THR A 233 -12.05 -7.58 16.81
N PRO A 234 -11.10 -8.22 16.11
CA PRO A 234 -10.38 -7.58 15.01
C PRO A 234 -11.30 -7.03 13.90
N GLY A 235 -12.38 -7.75 13.56
CA GLY A 235 -13.37 -7.30 12.57
C GLY A 235 -14.06 -6.00 12.99
N GLN A 236 -14.50 -5.91 14.25
CA GLN A 236 -15.11 -4.69 14.80
C GLN A 236 -14.14 -3.49 14.81
N ALA A 237 -12.84 -3.73 15.06
CA ALA A 237 -11.84 -2.67 15.00
C ALA A 237 -11.63 -2.19 13.55
N LEU A 238 -11.55 -3.12 12.59
CA LEU A 238 -11.40 -2.83 11.18
C LEU A 238 -12.59 -2.04 10.62
N ASP A 239 -13.82 -2.46 10.91
CA ASP A 239 -15.04 -1.77 10.48
C ASP A 239 -15.07 -0.32 11.00
N GLY A 240 -14.66 -0.12 12.26
CA GLY A 240 -14.55 1.20 12.86
C GLY A 240 -13.55 2.11 12.15
N PHE A 241 -12.42 1.57 11.73
CA PHE A 241 -11.40 2.32 10.97
C PHE A 241 -11.83 2.63 9.54
N LEU A 242 -12.48 1.69 8.85
CA LEU A 242 -12.98 1.91 7.50
C LEU A 242 -14.04 3.02 7.47
N ARG A 243 -14.99 3.00 8.41
CA ARG A 243 -15.95 4.10 8.58
C ARG A 243 -15.28 5.44 8.86
N ALA A 244 -14.20 5.45 9.64
CA ALA A 244 -13.48 6.69 9.96
C ALA A 244 -12.89 7.36 8.73
N PHE A 245 -12.57 6.58 7.70
CA PHE A 245 -12.06 7.05 6.41
C PHE A 245 -13.16 7.27 5.36
N ASP A 246 -14.43 7.22 5.75
CA ASP A 246 -15.59 7.32 4.84
C ASP A 246 -15.63 6.18 3.79
N VAL A 247 -15.09 5.02 4.16
CA VAL A 247 -15.22 3.79 3.38
C VAL A 247 -16.54 3.12 3.75
N PRO A 248 -17.42 2.80 2.78
CA PRO A 248 -18.64 2.05 3.05
C PRO A 248 -18.31 0.66 3.60
N VAL A 249 -18.99 0.24 4.67
CA VAL A 249 -18.90 -1.09 5.29
C VAL A 249 -20.29 -1.68 5.50
#